data_AF-R5PSH0-F1
#
_entry.id   AF-R5PSH0-F1
#
_cell.length_a   1.000
_cell.length_b   1.000
_cell.length_c   1.000
_cell.angle_alpha   90.00
_cell.angle_beta   90.00
_cell.angle_gamma   90.00
#
_symmetry.space_group_name_H-M   'P 1'
#
loop_
_entity.id
_entity.type
_entity.pdbx_description
1 polymer ?
#
loop_
_entity_poly.entity_id
_entity_poly.type
_entity_poly.pdbx_seq_one_letter_code
_entity_poly.pdbx_strand_id
1 'polypeptide(L)'
;MDIIKRNFFRILLSGALGENEALEPMTRFKWNRLVQMIKAQDVVAIAIDGLSQHSHDEGYNMPSDIFDDLASSDGNIEDKRFDFSHHIEVPELSNTLLDNRLKKIFDEERHAIDTNIHSLRLLAILVDNVQTILNHGMSLGGILSLGKFLRTQGGKVDFVKIDDWLQHIHMRRMAQLQGSILIKVFNFEQDEIPFVTNIEPYTWKIIMRTIDHQAIDTAQEWHFKQTRSGFVQNNATVLRRNLRRSLGYITYAPIETTSNFISNFARSLSEIEE
;
A
#
# COMPACT_ATOMS: atom_id res chain seq x y z
N MET A 1 -7.71 8.04 18.85
CA MET A 1 -7.94 8.21 17.40
C MET A 1 -9.24 8.99 17.21
N ASP A 2 -9.31 9.97 16.31
CA ASP A 2 -10.55 10.70 16.03
C ASP A 2 -11.57 9.82 15.27
N ILE A 3 -12.82 10.29 15.19
CA ILE A 3 -13.92 9.56 14.55
C ILE A 3 -13.71 9.33 13.04
N ILE A 4 -13.03 10.25 12.35
CA ILE A 4 -12.78 10.14 10.90
C ILE A 4 -11.86 8.95 10.67
N LYS A 5 -10.76 8.87 11.42
CA LYS A 5 -9.81 7.76 11.34
C LYS A 5 -10.40 6.43 11.79
N ARG A 6 -11.25 6.41 12.84
CA ARG A 6 -11.98 5.19 13.25
C ARG A 6 -12.88 4.67 12.14
N ASN A 7 -13.77 5.50 11.62
CA ASN A 7 -14.65 5.08 10.54
C ASN A 7 -13.88 4.73 9.26
N PHE A 8 -12.79 5.43 8.98
CA PHE A 8 -11.91 5.09 7.86
C PHE A 8 -11.39 3.66 7.95
N PHE A 9 -10.84 3.23 9.10
CA PHE A 9 -10.40 1.84 9.25
C PHE A 9 -11.55 0.84 9.23
N ARG A 10 -12.71 1.15 9.84
CA ARG A 10 -13.89 0.28 9.79
C ARG A 10 -14.36 0.02 8.36
N ILE A 11 -14.43 1.07 7.54
CA ILE A 11 -14.78 0.96 6.12
C ILE A 11 -13.77 0.07 5.38
N LEU A 12 -12.47 0.22 5.65
CA LEU A 12 -11.45 -0.60 5.00
C LEU A 12 -11.49 -2.07 5.45
N LEU A 13 -11.72 -2.32 6.73
CA LEU A 13 -11.89 -3.66 7.30
C LEU A 13 -13.10 -4.37 6.68
N SER A 14 -14.24 -3.68 6.61
CA SER A 14 -15.46 -4.19 5.98
C SER A 14 -15.23 -4.49 4.49
N GLY A 15 -14.69 -3.52 3.75
CA GLY A 15 -14.51 -3.66 2.30
C GLY A 15 -13.47 -4.70 1.88
N ALA A 16 -12.32 -4.76 2.55
CA ALA A 16 -11.23 -5.65 2.15
C ALA A 16 -11.34 -7.05 2.78
N LEU A 17 -11.90 -7.12 3.99
CA LEU A 17 -11.75 -8.28 4.87
C LEU A 17 -13.09 -8.82 5.42
N GLY A 18 -14.22 -8.14 5.15
CA GLY A 18 -15.56 -8.55 5.57
C GLY A 18 -15.85 -8.37 7.07
N GLU A 19 -15.02 -7.61 7.78
CA GLU A 19 -15.20 -7.32 9.20
C GLU A 19 -16.12 -6.10 9.38
N ASN A 20 -17.35 -6.34 9.84
CA ASN A 20 -18.38 -5.30 9.94
C ASN A 20 -18.52 -4.76 11.37
N GLU A 21 -17.81 -3.68 11.66
CA GLU A 21 -18.03 -2.85 12.84
C GLU A 21 -18.93 -1.66 12.52
N ALA A 22 -19.94 -1.40 13.35
CA ALA A 22 -20.87 -0.30 13.14
C ALA A 22 -20.16 1.07 12.98
N LEU A 23 -20.54 1.81 11.94
CA LEU A 23 -20.04 3.17 11.73
C LEU A 23 -20.59 4.16 12.76
N GLU A 24 -19.76 5.11 13.18
CA GLU A 24 -20.24 6.22 14.00
C GLU A 24 -20.77 7.36 13.12
N PRO A 25 -21.88 8.04 13.48
CA PRO A 25 -22.42 9.12 12.67
C PRO A 25 -21.44 10.29 12.55
N MET A 26 -21.29 10.82 11.34
CA MET A 26 -20.37 11.90 11.04
C MET A 26 -21.08 13.12 10.45
N THR A 27 -20.51 14.30 10.68
CA THR A 27 -21.00 15.52 10.01
C THR A 27 -20.56 15.51 8.55
N ARG A 28 -21.26 16.26 7.68
CA ARG A 28 -20.88 16.43 6.26
C ARG A 28 -19.40 16.80 6.08
N PHE A 29 -18.88 17.69 6.92
CA PHE A 29 -17.46 18.07 6.93
C PHE A 29 -16.53 16.88 7.17
N LYS A 30 -16.86 16.01 8.13
CA LYS A 30 -16.07 14.81 8.46
C LYS A 30 -16.12 13.78 7.34
N TRP A 31 -17.28 13.60 6.69
CA TRP A 31 -17.42 12.75 5.50
C TRP A 31 -16.53 13.22 4.34
N ASN A 32 -16.54 14.52 4.03
CA ASN A 32 -15.65 15.09 3.00
C ASN A 32 -14.17 14.82 3.32
N ARG A 33 -13.79 14.96 4.60
CA ARG A 33 -12.41 14.69 5.02
C ARG A 33 -12.06 13.21 4.92
N LEU A 34 -13.00 12.32 5.22
CA LEU A 34 -12.83 10.87 5.06
C LEU A 34 -12.64 10.50 3.58
N VAL A 35 -13.44 11.05 2.67
CA VAL A 35 -13.29 10.81 1.22
C VAL A 35 -11.93 11.29 0.71
N GLN A 36 -11.44 12.45 1.18
CA GLN A 36 -10.08 12.90 0.86
C GLN A 36 -9.02 11.88 1.32
N MET A 37 -9.20 11.29 2.52
CA MET A 37 -8.29 10.25 3.01
C MET A 37 -8.37 8.97 2.17
N ILE A 38 -9.56 8.51 1.78
CA ILE A 38 -9.74 7.35 0.89
C ILE A 38 -8.99 7.55 -0.42
N LYS A 39 -9.19 8.70 -1.08
CA LYS A 39 -8.54 9.03 -2.36
C LYS A 39 -7.02 9.10 -2.19
N ALA A 40 -6.53 9.71 -1.11
CA ALA A 40 -5.10 9.84 -0.85
C ALA A 40 -4.39 8.52 -0.48
N GLN A 41 -5.13 7.55 0.08
CA GLN A 41 -4.61 6.23 0.46
C GLN A 41 -4.74 5.19 -0.65
N ASP A 42 -5.32 5.58 -1.80
CA ASP A 42 -5.53 4.73 -2.97
C ASP A 42 -6.33 3.46 -2.65
N VAL A 43 -7.44 3.65 -1.93
CA VAL A 43 -8.34 2.60 -1.41
C VAL A 43 -9.81 2.86 -1.80
N VAL A 44 -10.04 3.52 -2.93
CA VAL A 44 -11.39 3.91 -3.39
C VAL A 44 -12.31 2.70 -3.57
N ALA A 45 -11.90 1.72 -4.39
CA ALA A 45 -12.69 0.52 -4.66
C ALA A 45 -13.04 -0.25 -3.37
N ILE A 46 -12.04 -0.50 -2.52
CA ILE A 46 -12.24 -1.14 -1.20
C ILE A 46 -13.23 -0.35 -0.35
N ALA A 47 -13.11 0.97 -0.33
CA ALA A 47 -13.97 1.79 0.49
C ALA A 47 -15.41 1.81 -0.02
N ILE A 48 -15.63 1.77 -1.33
CA ILE A 48 -16.97 1.63 -1.93
C ILE A 48 -17.59 0.30 -1.51
N ASP A 49 -16.84 -0.80 -1.61
CA ASP A 49 -17.27 -2.12 -1.15
C ASP A 49 -17.65 -2.10 0.34
N GLY A 50 -16.82 -1.49 1.19
CA GLY A 50 -17.09 -1.37 2.62
C GLY A 50 -18.31 -0.50 2.93
N LEU A 51 -18.45 0.66 2.27
CA LEU A 51 -19.61 1.54 2.44
C LEU A 51 -20.92 0.86 2.04
N SER A 52 -20.88 0.00 1.00
CA SER A 52 -22.06 -0.76 0.58
C SER A 52 -22.55 -1.74 1.65
N GLN A 53 -21.61 -2.35 2.39
CA GLN A 53 -21.90 -3.27 3.50
C GLN A 53 -22.48 -2.55 4.73
N HIS A 54 -22.14 -1.27 4.92
CA HIS A 54 -22.66 -0.43 6.01
C HIS A 54 -23.93 0.34 5.66
N SER A 55 -24.54 0.11 4.49
CA SER A 55 -25.71 0.87 4.02
C SER A 55 -26.94 0.80 4.96
N HIS A 56 -26.99 -0.19 5.84
CA HIS A 56 -28.06 -0.40 6.82
C HIS A 56 -27.68 -0.03 8.26
N ASP A 57 -26.45 0.43 8.50
CA ASP A 57 -26.02 0.82 9.85
C ASP A 57 -26.77 2.06 10.33
N GLU A 58 -27.24 2.05 11.58
CA GLU A 58 -27.91 3.22 12.19
C GLU A 58 -27.03 4.49 12.18
N GLY A 59 -25.70 4.31 12.23
CA GLY A 59 -24.73 5.40 12.17
C GLY A 59 -24.32 5.81 10.76
N TYR A 60 -24.77 5.10 9.72
CA TYR A 60 -24.49 5.49 8.34
C TYR A 60 -25.38 6.65 7.92
N ASN A 61 -24.78 7.85 7.89
CA ASN A 61 -25.46 9.10 7.56
C ASN A 61 -24.75 9.87 6.43
N MET A 62 -24.12 9.14 5.50
CA MET A 62 -23.38 9.73 4.40
C MET A 62 -24.34 10.42 3.41
N PRO A 63 -24.12 11.70 3.06
CA PRO A 63 -24.85 12.37 1.99
C PRO A 63 -24.62 11.68 0.64
N SER A 64 -25.69 11.48 -0.14
CA SER A 64 -25.62 10.78 -1.44
C SER A 64 -24.69 11.46 -2.44
N ASP A 65 -24.65 12.78 -2.44
CA ASP A 65 -23.77 13.57 -3.31
C ASP A 65 -22.27 13.32 -3.03
N ILE A 66 -21.92 13.01 -1.78
CA ILE A 66 -20.54 12.65 -1.41
C ILE A 66 -20.23 11.21 -1.87
N PHE A 67 -21.19 10.30 -1.79
CA PHE A 67 -21.01 8.94 -2.29
C PHE A 67 -20.85 8.93 -3.81
N ASP A 68 -21.65 9.71 -4.53
CA ASP A 68 -21.58 9.84 -5.99
C ASP A 68 -20.22 10.43 -6.44
N ASP A 69 -19.67 11.41 -5.70
CA ASP A 69 -18.30 11.92 -5.94
C ASP A 69 -17.23 10.85 -5.72
N LEU A 70 -17.39 9.98 -4.73
CA LEU A 70 -16.47 8.87 -4.50
C LEU A 70 -16.58 7.82 -5.62
N ALA A 71 -17.79 7.41 -5.97
CA ALA A 71 -18.07 6.40 -6.99
C ALA A 71 -17.64 6.87 -8.39
N SER A 72 -17.81 8.16 -8.72
CA SER A 72 -17.31 8.74 -9.97
C SER A 72 -15.78 8.87 -10.03
N SER A 73 -15.12 8.84 -8.87
CA SER A 73 -13.65 8.81 -8.78
C SER A 73 -13.07 7.40 -8.91
N ASP A 74 -13.90 6.37 -8.76
CA ASP A 74 -13.60 4.99 -9.14
C ASP A 74 -13.61 4.92 -10.68
N GLY A 75 -12.57 5.49 -11.29
CA GLY A 75 -12.40 5.41 -12.73
C GLY A 75 -12.35 3.95 -13.16
N ASN A 76 -12.78 3.65 -14.40
CA ASN A 76 -12.78 2.33 -15.06
C ASN A 76 -11.41 1.61 -15.15
N ILE A 77 -10.43 1.95 -14.30
CA ILE A 77 -9.18 1.23 -14.12
C ILE A 77 -9.50 0.06 -13.19
N GLU A 78 -9.61 -1.14 -13.75
CA GLU A 78 -9.64 -2.36 -12.94
C GLU A 78 -8.46 -2.32 -11.94
N ASP A 79 -8.76 -2.30 -10.64
CA ASP A 79 -7.73 -2.37 -9.61
C ASP A 79 -7.17 -3.80 -9.56
N LYS A 80 -6.22 -4.07 -10.46
CA LYS A 80 -5.58 -5.38 -10.65
C LYS A 80 -4.79 -5.84 -9.42
N ARG A 81 -4.57 -4.97 -8.42
CA ARG A 81 -3.85 -5.35 -7.18
C ARG A 81 -4.61 -6.41 -6.38
N PHE A 82 -5.92 -6.55 -6.59
CA PHE A 82 -6.74 -7.56 -5.93
C PHE A 82 -7.06 -8.76 -6.82
N ASP A 83 -6.56 -8.77 -8.06
CA ASP A 83 -6.72 -9.88 -8.99
C ASP A 83 -5.49 -10.80 -8.94
N PHE A 84 -5.66 -11.93 -8.26
CA PHE A 84 -4.60 -12.93 -8.10
C PHE A 84 -4.62 -14.02 -9.17
N SER A 85 -5.53 -13.94 -10.16
CA SER A 85 -5.76 -14.97 -11.17
C SER A 85 -4.85 -14.86 -12.40
N HIS A 86 -4.33 -13.66 -12.69
CA HIS A 86 -3.52 -13.37 -13.88
C HIS A 86 -2.10 -13.94 -13.82
N HIS A 87 -1.27 -13.72 -14.85
CA HIS A 87 0.15 -14.08 -14.80
C HIS A 87 0.91 -13.31 -13.69
N ILE A 88 2.00 -13.87 -13.17
CA ILE A 88 2.86 -13.17 -12.19
C ILE A 88 3.92 -12.38 -12.95
N GLU A 89 3.76 -11.07 -13.01
CA GLU A 89 4.84 -10.17 -13.42
C GLU A 89 5.92 -10.14 -12.33
N VAL A 90 7.18 -10.25 -12.74
CA VAL A 90 8.31 -10.18 -11.81
C VAL A 90 8.50 -8.72 -11.45
N PRO A 91 8.33 -8.31 -10.19
CA PRO A 91 8.55 -6.92 -9.82
C PRO A 91 10.05 -6.61 -9.89
N GLU A 92 10.36 -5.33 -10.04
CA GLU A 92 11.74 -4.87 -10.14
C GLU A 92 12.25 -4.41 -8.76
N LEU A 93 13.57 -4.38 -8.61
CA LEU A 93 14.25 -3.68 -7.51
C LEU A 93 15.19 -2.62 -8.09
N SER A 94 15.33 -1.51 -7.36
CA SER A 94 16.21 -0.40 -7.73
C SER A 94 17.68 -0.80 -7.65
N ASN A 95 18.02 -1.72 -6.74
CA ASN A 95 19.37 -2.28 -6.68
C ASN A 95 19.53 -3.42 -7.69
N THR A 96 20.42 -3.25 -8.67
CA THR A 96 20.67 -4.23 -9.74
C THR A 96 21.09 -5.62 -9.24
N LEU A 97 21.84 -5.71 -8.15
CA LEU A 97 22.27 -7.00 -7.60
C LEU A 97 21.12 -7.72 -6.91
N LEU A 98 20.28 -7.01 -6.15
CA LEU A 98 19.08 -7.60 -5.54
C LEU A 98 18.02 -7.94 -6.60
N ASP A 99 17.87 -7.10 -7.62
CA ASP A 99 16.99 -7.33 -8.76
C ASP A 99 17.37 -8.60 -9.54
N ASN A 100 18.67 -8.80 -9.81
CA ASN A 100 19.15 -10.04 -10.44
C ASN A 100 18.90 -11.26 -9.56
N ARG A 101 19.06 -11.15 -8.23
CA ARG A 101 18.73 -12.23 -7.29
C ARG A 101 17.23 -12.55 -7.30
N LEU A 102 16.39 -11.53 -7.35
CA LEU A 102 14.94 -11.68 -7.43
C LEU A 102 14.53 -12.38 -8.72
N LYS A 103 15.01 -11.91 -9.88
CA LYS A 103 14.76 -12.54 -11.18
C LYS A 103 15.18 -14.00 -11.19
N LYS A 104 16.36 -14.30 -10.63
CA LYS A 104 16.85 -15.67 -10.48
C LYS A 104 15.91 -16.54 -9.63
N ILE A 105 15.39 -16.03 -8.51
CA ILE A 105 14.40 -16.77 -7.69
C ILE A 105 13.15 -17.12 -8.51
N PHE A 106 12.62 -16.15 -9.26
CA PHE A 106 11.45 -16.38 -10.12
C PHE A 106 11.74 -17.40 -11.22
N ASP A 107 12.89 -17.31 -11.86
CA ASP A 107 13.28 -18.24 -12.91
C ASP A 107 13.49 -19.65 -12.34
N GLU A 108 14.22 -19.81 -11.24
CA GLU A 108 14.48 -21.12 -10.64
C GLU A 108 13.19 -21.80 -10.16
N GLU A 109 12.31 -21.08 -9.46
CA GLU A 109 11.06 -21.65 -8.93
C GLU A 109 10.07 -22.02 -10.05
N ARG A 110 10.03 -21.26 -11.16
CA ARG A 110 9.21 -21.59 -12.34
C ARG A 110 9.64 -22.87 -13.05
N HIS A 111 10.90 -23.28 -12.89
CA HIS A 111 11.45 -24.51 -13.47
C HIS A 111 11.63 -25.63 -12.45
N ALA A 112 11.29 -25.39 -11.18
CA ALA A 112 11.31 -26.40 -10.13
C ALA A 112 10.25 -27.49 -10.38
N ILE A 113 10.51 -28.72 -9.91
CA ILE A 113 9.52 -29.81 -10.01
C ILE A 113 8.33 -29.54 -9.06
N ASP A 114 8.61 -28.89 -7.93
CA ASP A 114 7.69 -28.51 -6.85
C ASP A 114 7.38 -27.00 -6.89
N THR A 115 7.12 -26.45 -8.07
CA THR A 115 6.80 -25.02 -8.24
C THR A 115 5.63 -24.59 -7.35
N ASN A 116 5.87 -23.57 -6.52
CA ASN A 116 4.85 -22.88 -5.76
C ASN A 116 4.57 -21.47 -6.32
N ILE A 117 3.60 -21.42 -7.23
CA ILE A 117 3.12 -20.16 -7.86
C ILE A 117 2.56 -19.20 -6.80
N HIS A 118 1.94 -19.70 -5.74
CA HIS A 118 1.38 -18.86 -4.67
C HIS A 118 2.49 -18.18 -3.85
N SER A 119 3.59 -18.88 -3.59
CA SER A 119 4.77 -18.27 -2.96
C SER A 119 5.40 -17.20 -3.86
N LEU A 120 5.54 -17.45 -5.17
CA LEU A 120 6.02 -16.41 -6.09
C LEU A 120 5.10 -15.18 -6.11
N ARG A 121 3.77 -15.39 -6.07
CA ARG A 121 2.82 -14.27 -5.98
C ARG A 121 2.98 -13.49 -4.68
N LEU A 122 3.11 -14.16 -3.55
CA LEU A 122 3.31 -13.47 -2.27
C LEU A 122 4.60 -12.64 -2.28
N LEU A 123 5.70 -13.22 -2.78
CA LEU A 123 6.96 -12.50 -2.94
C LEU A 123 6.77 -11.29 -3.87
N ALA A 124 6.03 -11.44 -4.96
CA ALA A 124 5.76 -10.36 -5.90
C ALA A 124 5.03 -9.19 -5.21
N ILE A 125 3.94 -9.48 -4.48
CA ILE A 125 3.16 -8.47 -3.75
C ILE A 125 4.03 -7.76 -2.70
N LEU A 126 4.82 -8.51 -1.93
CA LEU A 126 5.71 -7.95 -0.91
C LEU A 126 6.71 -6.97 -1.51
N VAL A 127 7.35 -7.34 -2.63
CA VAL A 127 8.36 -6.53 -3.32
C VAL A 127 7.73 -5.31 -4.00
N ASP A 128 6.59 -5.47 -4.67
CA ASP A 128 5.87 -4.35 -5.29
C ASP A 128 5.41 -3.31 -4.25
N ASN A 129 4.98 -3.78 -3.09
CA ASN A 129 4.71 -2.90 -1.95
C ASN A 129 5.98 -2.15 -1.49
N VAL A 130 7.16 -2.78 -1.48
CA VAL A 130 8.43 -2.10 -1.16
C VAL A 130 8.72 -0.99 -2.18
N GLN A 131 8.65 -1.31 -3.46
CA GLN A 131 8.80 -0.37 -4.57
C GLN A 131 7.86 0.84 -4.41
N THR A 132 6.58 0.59 -4.17
CA THR A 132 5.57 1.63 -3.96
C THR A 132 5.90 2.48 -2.73
N ILE A 133 6.25 1.86 -1.60
CA ILE A 133 6.61 2.56 -0.35
C ILE A 133 7.81 3.49 -0.57
N LEU A 134 8.83 3.06 -1.32
CA LEU A 134 10.05 3.82 -1.53
C LEU A 134 9.88 4.95 -2.56
N ASN A 135 9.05 4.75 -3.58
CA ASN A 135 8.83 5.75 -4.64
C ASN A 135 7.74 6.78 -4.28
N HIS A 136 6.62 6.33 -3.74
CA HIS A 136 5.41 7.13 -3.55
C HIS A 136 5.03 7.32 -2.06
N GLY A 137 5.74 6.64 -1.16
CA GLY A 137 5.33 6.53 0.23
C GLY A 137 4.36 5.36 0.45
N MET A 138 4.17 4.98 1.71
CA MET A 138 3.28 3.88 2.06
C MET A 138 1.83 4.23 1.76
N SER A 139 1.11 3.37 1.05
CA SER A 139 -0.35 3.43 0.92
C SER A 139 -0.97 2.22 1.61
N LEU A 140 -2.20 2.38 2.12
CA LEU A 140 -2.92 1.24 2.70
C LEU A 140 -3.43 0.26 1.64
N GLY A 141 -3.63 0.70 0.39
CA GLY A 141 -4.08 -0.16 -0.71
C GLY A 141 -3.16 -1.37 -0.93
N GLY A 142 -1.84 -1.16 -0.99
CA GLY A 142 -0.88 -2.26 -1.15
C GLY A 142 -0.83 -3.21 0.05
N ILE A 143 -0.96 -2.68 1.26
CA ILE A 143 -1.04 -3.50 2.48
C ILE A 143 -2.31 -4.34 2.50
N LEU A 144 -3.45 -3.77 2.11
CA LEU A 144 -4.72 -4.49 2.02
C LEU A 144 -4.71 -5.55 0.92
N SER A 145 -4.04 -5.30 -0.22
CA SER A 145 -3.83 -6.32 -1.26
C SER A 145 -3.06 -7.52 -0.71
N LEU A 146 -1.97 -7.27 0.03
CA LEU A 146 -1.23 -8.32 0.74
C LEU A 146 -2.14 -9.09 1.72
N GLY A 147 -2.92 -8.38 2.52
CA GLY A 147 -3.85 -9.00 3.47
C GLY A 147 -4.90 -9.88 2.79
N LYS A 148 -5.56 -9.37 1.73
CA LYS A 148 -6.55 -10.13 0.96
C LYS A 148 -5.94 -11.37 0.33
N PHE A 149 -4.71 -11.28 -0.20
CA PHE A 149 -4.00 -12.45 -0.72
C PHE A 149 -3.76 -13.51 0.37
N LEU A 150 -3.26 -13.09 1.54
CA LEU A 150 -2.99 -14.01 2.65
C LEU A 150 -4.26 -14.73 3.12
N ARG A 151 -5.38 -14.03 3.31
CA ARG A 151 -6.64 -14.67 3.74
C ARG A 151 -7.27 -15.58 2.68
N THR A 152 -7.02 -15.33 1.40
CA THR A 152 -7.65 -16.10 0.30
C THR A 152 -6.79 -17.24 -0.24
N GLN A 153 -5.47 -17.05 -0.30
CA GLN A 153 -4.51 -17.99 -0.91
C GLN A 153 -3.33 -18.34 0.02
N GLY A 154 -3.23 -17.76 1.21
CA GLY A 154 -2.10 -17.96 2.14
C GLY A 154 -1.89 -19.41 2.54
N GLY A 155 -2.95 -20.21 2.67
CA GLY A 155 -2.85 -21.64 2.99
C GLY A 155 -2.14 -22.49 1.91
N LYS A 156 -1.89 -21.95 0.71
CA LYS A 156 -1.16 -22.60 -0.38
C LYS A 156 0.30 -22.15 -0.49
N VAL A 157 0.70 -21.17 0.32
CA VAL A 157 2.03 -20.59 0.30
C VAL A 157 2.97 -21.48 1.10
N ASP A 158 4.11 -21.79 0.50
CA ASP A 158 5.28 -22.30 1.23
C ASP A 158 6.02 -21.12 1.88
N PHE A 159 5.77 -20.92 3.18
CA PHE A 159 6.37 -19.82 3.93
C PHE A 159 7.85 -20.04 4.27
N VAL A 160 8.37 -21.27 4.19
CA VAL A 160 9.80 -21.54 4.38
C VAL A 160 10.56 -20.96 3.19
N LYS A 161 10.09 -21.22 1.96
CA LYS A 161 10.63 -20.59 0.74
C LYS A 161 10.60 -19.06 0.81
N ILE A 162 9.48 -18.49 1.27
CA ILE A 162 9.32 -17.03 1.40
C ILE A 162 10.37 -16.43 2.33
N ASP A 163 10.56 -17.01 3.51
CA ASP A 163 11.53 -16.48 4.48
C ASP A 163 12.98 -16.55 3.95
N ASP A 164 13.32 -17.65 3.27
CA ASP A 164 14.63 -17.82 2.61
C ASP A 164 14.85 -16.80 1.49
N TRP A 165 13.85 -16.62 0.62
CA TRP A 165 13.91 -15.64 -0.47
C TRP A 165 14.05 -14.22 0.05
N LEU A 166 13.23 -13.83 1.03
CA LEU A 166 13.28 -12.50 1.65
C LEU A 166 14.63 -12.24 2.33
N GLN A 167 15.25 -13.26 2.92
CA GLN A 167 16.62 -13.15 3.42
C GLN A 167 17.62 -12.94 2.28
N HIS A 168 17.49 -13.69 1.19
CA HIS A 168 18.39 -13.63 0.04
C HIS A 168 18.40 -12.27 -0.67
N ILE A 169 17.24 -11.62 -0.77
CA ILE A 169 17.09 -10.27 -1.35
C ILE A 169 17.15 -9.14 -0.32
N HIS A 170 17.47 -9.44 0.96
CA HIS A 170 17.55 -8.48 2.06
C HIS A 170 16.25 -7.67 2.33
N MET A 171 15.08 -8.28 2.11
CA MET A 171 13.76 -7.66 2.31
C MET A 171 13.01 -8.14 3.55
N ARG A 172 13.57 -9.08 4.33
CA ARG A 172 12.90 -9.66 5.52
C ARG A 172 12.32 -8.60 6.46
N ARG A 173 13.09 -7.55 6.81
CA ARG A 173 12.63 -6.49 7.73
C ARG A 173 11.49 -5.65 7.14
N MET A 174 11.49 -5.42 5.84
CA MET A 174 10.41 -4.70 5.17
C MET A 174 9.14 -5.56 5.12
N ALA A 175 9.27 -6.85 4.82
CA ALA A 175 8.15 -7.79 4.91
C ALA A 175 7.59 -7.87 6.34
N GLN A 176 8.45 -7.92 7.36
CA GLN A 176 8.03 -7.87 8.77
C GLN A 176 7.27 -6.59 9.11
N LEU A 177 7.69 -5.44 8.58
CA LEU A 177 6.95 -4.18 8.76
C LEU A 177 5.56 -4.28 8.13
N GLN A 178 5.45 -4.78 6.88
CA GLN A 178 4.16 -4.96 6.20
C GLN A 178 3.24 -5.91 6.98
N GLY A 179 3.73 -7.06 7.41
CA GLY A 179 2.97 -8.01 8.22
C GLY A 179 2.62 -7.49 9.62
N SER A 180 3.50 -6.70 10.24
CA SER A 180 3.21 -6.04 11.52
C SER A 180 2.06 -5.04 11.40
N ILE A 181 1.90 -4.39 10.24
CA ILE A 181 0.74 -3.52 9.95
C ILE A 181 -0.52 -4.36 9.87
N LEU A 182 -0.50 -5.48 9.14
CA LEU A 182 -1.65 -6.38 9.05
C LEU A 182 -2.11 -6.86 10.44
N ILE A 183 -1.18 -7.29 11.29
CA ILE A 183 -1.50 -7.74 12.67
C ILE A 183 -2.06 -6.60 13.52
N LYS A 184 -1.38 -5.45 13.57
CA LYS A 184 -1.74 -4.37 14.51
C LYS A 184 -2.87 -3.46 14.07
N VAL A 185 -3.16 -3.40 12.77
CA VAL A 185 -4.14 -2.46 12.18
C VAL A 185 -5.31 -3.19 11.57
N PHE A 186 -5.09 -4.36 10.99
CA PHE A 186 -6.10 -5.12 10.24
C PHE A 186 -6.44 -6.47 10.87
N ASN A 187 -6.13 -6.63 12.17
CA ASN A 187 -6.55 -7.75 13.00
C ASN A 187 -6.18 -9.13 12.44
N PHE A 188 -4.99 -9.25 11.83
CA PHE A 188 -4.43 -10.55 11.47
C PHE A 188 -3.87 -11.26 12.71
N GLU A 189 -4.08 -12.57 12.75
CA GLU A 189 -3.40 -13.43 13.71
C GLU A 189 -1.94 -13.67 13.29
N GLN A 190 -1.10 -14.01 14.26
CA GLN A 190 0.34 -14.15 14.03
C GLN A 190 0.69 -15.41 13.20
N ASP A 191 -0.12 -16.45 13.29
CA ASP A 191 -0.01 -17.69 12.53
C ASP A 191 -0.47 -17.54 11.07
N GLU A 192 -1.34 -16.56 10.77
CA GLU A 192 -1.67 -16.18 9.38
C GLU A 192 -0.48 -15.59 8.62
N ILE A 193 0.54 -15.10 9.34
CA ILE A 193 1.71 -14.43 8.73
C ILE A 193 3.04 -14.98 9.27
N PRO A 194 3.42 -16.24 8.94
CA PRO A 194 4.57 -16.92 9.54
C PRO A 194 5.93 -16.24 9.33
N PHE A 195 6.08 -15.41 8.28
CA PHE A 195 7.32 -14.65 8.03
C PHE A 195 7.54 -13.47 9.01
N VAL A 196 6.54 -13.14 9.83
CA VAL A 196 6.66 -12.10 10.87
C VAL A 196 7.18 -12.73 12.16
N THR A 197 8.49 -12.69 12.39
CA THR A 197 9.07 -13.18 13.65
C THR A 197 9.16 -12.12 14.74
N ASN A 198 9.11 -10.85 14.36
CA ASN A 198 9.14 -9.72 15.28
C ASN A 198 8.11 -8.68 14.86
N ILE A 199 7.15 -8.40 15.74
CA ILE A 199 6.12 -7.41 15.50
C ILE A 199 6.69 -6.01 15.79
N GLU A 200 6.76 -5.18 14.77
CA GLU A 200 7.29 -3.82 14.87
C GLU A 200 6.53 -3.01 15.95
N PRO A 201 7.17 -2.54 17.03
CA PRO A 201 6.48 -1.87 18.12
C PRO A 201 5.77 -0.59 17.67
N TYR A 202 6.38 0.18 16.75
CA TYR A 202 5.91 1.51 16.36
C TYR A 202 4.96 1.54 15.17
N THR A 203 4.44 0.39 14.73
CA THR A 203 3.53 0.28 13.57
C THR A 203 2.41 1.31 13.57
N TRP A 204 1.70 1.47 14.69
CA TRP A 204 0.59 2.41 14.79
C TRP A 204 1.03 3.85 14.51
N LYS A 205 2.20 4.25 15.03
CA LYS A 205 2.78 5.57 14.82
C LYS A 205 3.18 5.78 13.37
N ILE A 206 3.69 4.74 12.70
CA ILE A 206 4.03 4.79 11.27
C ILE A 206 2.76 5.02 10.45
N ILE A 207 1.71 4.23 10.69
CA ILE A 207 0.46 4.32 9.94
C ILE A 207 -0.27 5.65 10.16
N MET A 208 -0.32 6.15 11.39
CA MET A 208 -0.90 7.47 11.65
C MET A 208 -0.16 8.58 10.91
N ARG A 209 1.18 8.53 10.87
CA ARG A 209 1.98 9.48 10.08
C ARG A 209 1.72 9.35 8.58
N THR A 210 1.59 8.13 8.07
CA THR A 210 1.28 7.87 6.66
C THR A 210 -0.05 8.52 6.26
N ILE A 211 -1.09 8.27 7.05
CA ILE A 211 -2.43 8.83 6.83
C ILE A 211 -2.43 10.35 6.91
N ASP A 212 -1.77 10.91 7.91
CA ASP A 212 -1.72 12.37 8.09
C ASP A 212 -0.88 13.05 7.00
N HIS A 213 0.20 12.42 6.52
CA HIS A 213 1.09 12.99 5.51
C HIS A 213 0.54 12.94 4.09
N GLN A 214 -0.07 11.83 3.65
CA GLN A 214 -0.62 11.73 2.30
C GLN A 214 -1.79 12.68 2.09
N ALA A 215 -2.62 12.90 3.12
CA ALA A 215 -3.68 13.92 3.07
C ALA A 215 -3.14 15.35 2.87
N ILE A 216 -1.89 15.63 3.26
CA ILE A 216 -1.24 16.94 3.05
C ILE A 216 -0.70 17.06 1.62
N ASP A 217 -0.13 15.99 1.06
CA ASP A 217 0.44 16.05 -0.29
C ASP A 217 -0.65 16.10 -1.37
N THR A 218 -1.74 15.33 -1.23
CA THR A 218 -2.90 15.41 -2.14
C THR A 218 -3.59 16.78 -2.10
N ALA A 219 -3.66 17.42 -0.92
CA ALA A 219 -4.19 18.77 -0.79
C ALA A 219 -3.31 19.80 -1.52
N GLN A 220 -1.98 19.63 -1.48
CA GLN A 220 -1.05 20.49 -2.21
C GLN A 220 -1.16 20.29 -3.73
N GLU A 221 -1.23 19.03 -4.21
CA GLU A 221 -1.44 18.73 -5.64
C GLU A 221 -2.69 19.40 -6.22
N TRP A 222 -3.80 19.45 -5.46
CA TRP A 222 -5.01 20.17 -5.87
C TRP A 222 -4.82 21.69 -5.97
N HIS A 223 -4.08 22.30 -5.05
CA HIS A 223 -3.77 23.74 -5.13
C HIS A 223 -2.87 24.09 -6.33
N PHE A 224 -1.98 23.18 -6.75
CA PHE A 224 -1.09 23.40 -7.89
C PHE A 224 -1.77 23.23 -9.26
N LYS A 225 -2.78 22.36 -9.39
CA LYS A 225 -3.58 22.24 -10.62
C LYS A 225 -4.41 23.50 -10.94
N GLN A 226 -4.52 24.46 -10.02
CA GLN A 226 -5.27 25.71 -10.20
C GLN A 226 -4.40 26.89 -10.68
N THR A 227 -3.14 26.65 -11.10
CA THR A 227 -2.25 27.72 -11.59
C THR A 227 -2.68 28.16 -13.00
N ARG A 228 -2.92 29.47 -13.18
CA ARG A 228 -3.59 30.11 -14.34
C ARG A 228 -2.94 29.94 -15.73
N SER A 229 -1.85 29.19 -15.91
CA SER A 229 -1.06 29.19 -17.14
C SER A 229 -1.01 27.86 -17.93
N GLY A 230 -1.72 26.81 -17.52
CA GLY A 230 -1.89 25.60 -18.36
C GLY A 230 -0.63 24.77 -18.62
N PHE A 231 0.50 25.05 -17.94
CA PHE A 231 1.69 24.21 -17.96
C PHE A 231 1.66 23.21 -16.80
N VAL A 232 1.78 21.92 -17.11
CA VAL A 232 2.01 20.85 -16.14
C VAL A 232 3.50 20.83 -15.81
N GLN A 233 3.91 21.50 -14.74
CA GLN A 233 5.27 21.37 -14.22
C GLN A 233 5.36 20.10 -13.37
N ASN A 234 6.25 19.19 -13.75
CA ASN A 234 6.58 18.02 -12.94
C ASN A 234 7.19 18.49 -11.61
N ASN A 235 6.73 17.90 -10.51
CA ASN A 235 6.81 18.54 -9.19
C ASN A 235 8.09 18.13 -8.44
N ALA A 236 9.22 18.76 -8.78
CA ALA A 236 10.50 18.52 -8.12
C ALA A 236 10.44 18.69 -6.58
N THR A 237 9.52 19.51 -6.05
CA THR A 237 9.35 19.69 -4.59
C THR A 237 8.66 18.50 -3.92
N VAL A 238 7.63 17.94 -4.56
CA VAL A 238 6.96 16.71 -4.09
C VAL A 238 7.90 15.51 -4.23
N LEU A 239 8.62 15.40 -5.35
CA LEU A 239 9.62 14.36 -5.55
C LEU A 239 10.71 14.39 -4.46
N ARG A 240 11.29 15.56 -4.18
CA ARG A 240 12.27 15.73 -3.08
C ARG A 240 11.71 15.37 -1.71
N ARG A 241 10.44 15.71 -1.44
CA ARG A 241 9.76 15.38 -0.18
C ARG A 241 9.55 13.87 -0.06
N ASN A 242 9.14 13.20 -1.14
CA ASN A 242 8.99 11.75 -1.18
C ASN A 242 10.32 11.03 -0.98
N LEU A 243 11.39 11.49 -1.66
CA LEU A 243 12.75 10.97 -1.47
C LEU A 243 13.25 11.12 -0.03
N ARG A 244 12.97 12.26 0.62
CA ARG A 244 13.34 12.44 2.02
C ARG A 244 12.57 11.49 2.95
N ARG A 245 11.32 11.17 2.60
CA ARG A 245 10.49 10.25 3.40
C ARG A 245 10.87 8.79 3.17
N SER A 246 11.28 8.40 1.96
CA SER A 246 11.74 7.05 1.67
C SER A 246 12.96 6.67 2.51
N LEU A 247 13.86 7.62 2.79
CA LEU A 247 14.97 7.46 3.75
C LEU A 247 14.51 7.06 5.16
N GLY A 248 13.27 7.36 5.55
CA GLY A 248 12.68 6.88 6.80
C GLY A 248 12.62 5.36 6.91
N TYR A 249 12.72 4.64 5.79
CA TYR A 249 12.68 3.18 5.72
C TYR A 249 14.06 2.52 5.58
N ILE A 250 15.16 3.29 5.65
CA ILE A 250 16.52 2.78 5.51
C ILE A 250 16.86 1.69 6.55
N THR A 251 16.23 1.73 7.72
CA THR A 251 16.43 0.74 8.79
C THR A 251 15.77 -0.62 8.50
N TYR A 252 14.84 -0.66 7.53
CA TYR A 252 14.13 -1.86 7.10
C TYR A 252 14.71 -2.45 5.81
N ALA A 253 15.16 -1.63 4.87
CA ALA A 253 15.77 -2.12 3.62
C ALA A 253 16.92 -1.20 3.18
N PRO A 254 18.11 -1.25 3.83
CA PRO A 254 19.17 -0.26 3.61
C PRO A 254 19.66 -0.19 2.17
N ILE A 255 19.98 -1.36 1.59
CA ILE A 255 20.55 -1.47 0.23
C ILE A 255 19.56 -0.90 -0.80
N GLU A 256 18.31 -1.36 -0.74
CA GLU A 256 17.28 -0.93 -1.68
C GLU A 256 16.92 0.56 -1.50
N THR A 257 16.76 1.01 -0.26
CA THR A 257 16.42 2.41 0.03
C THR A 257 17.49 3.36 -0.52
N THR A 258 18.77 3.03 -0.33
CA THR A 258 19.88 3.84 -0.84
C THR A 258 19.95 3.79 -2.37
N SER A 259 19.80 2.62 -3.00
CA SER A 259 19.79 2.50 -4.45
C SER A 259 18.63 3.26 -5.09
N ASN A 260 17.42 3.12 -4.55
CA ASN A 260 16.23 3.84 -4.98
C ASN A 260 16.39 5.37 -4.84
N PHE A 261 16.95 5.82 -3.71
CA PHE A 261 17.21 7.23 -3.51
C PHE A 261 18.18 7.78 -4.56
N ILE A 262 19.28 7.08 -4.84
CA ILE A 262 20.27 7.52 -5.82
C ILE A 262 19.69 7.53 -7.23
N SER A 263 18.96 6.49 -7.64
CA SER A 263 18.35 6.41 -8.98
C SER A 263 17.35 7.53 -9.21
N ASN A 264 16.44 7.75 -8.26
CA ASN A 264 15.43 8.80 -8.36
C ASN A 264 16.03 10.20 -8.22
N PHE A 265 17.09 10.37 -7.41
CA PHE A 265 17.81 11.63 -7.32
C PHE A 265 18.51 11.97 -8.64
N ALA A 266 19.19 11.02 -9.27
CA ALA A 266 19.82 11.21 -10.57
C ALA A 266 18.78 11.59 -11.64
N ARG A 267 17.64 10.87 -11.69
CA ARG A 267 16.52 11.20 -12.57
C ARG A 267 15.95 12.60 -12.31
N SER A 268 15.86 13.00 -11.04
CA SER A 268 15.40 14.35 -10.69
C SER A 268 16.34 15.46 -11.15
N LEU A 269 17.65 15.17 -11.27
CA LEU A 269 18.63 16.13 -11.79
C LEU A 269 18.56 16.22 -13.31
N SER A 270 18.43 15.11 -14.02
CA SER A 270 18.28 15.12 -15.48
C SER A 270 17.01 15.86 -15.92
N GLU A 271 15.90 15.71 -15.19
CA GLU A 271 14.65 16.45 -15.45
C GLU A 271 14.74 17.96 -15.15
N ILE A 272 15.78 18.44 -14.46
CA ILE A 272 16.04 19.87 -14.22
C ILE A 272 16.96 20.46 -15.30
N GLU A 273 17.77 19.63 -15.96
CA GLU A 273 18.70 20.03 -17.03
C GLU A 273 18.03 20.10 -18.41
N GLU A 274 16.90 19.41 -18.61
CA GLU A 274 16.02 19.52 -19.80
C GLU A 274 15.03 20.69 -19.69
#